data_AF-K2BKN8-F1
#
_entry.id   AF-K2BKN8-F1
#
_cell.length_a   1.000
_cell.length_b   1.000
_cell.length_c   1.000
_cell.angle_alpha   90.00
_cell.angle_beta   90.00
_cell.angle_gamma   90.00
#
_symmetry.space_group_name_H-M   'P 1'
#
loop_
_entity.id
_entity.type
_entity.pdbx_description
1 polymer ?
#
loop_
_entity_poly.entity_id
_entity_poly.type
_entity_poly.pdbx_seq_one_letter_code
_entity_poly.pdbx_strand_id
1 'polypeptide(L)'
;MKVPDTLSQDEAQHIDSLKEAVLEAHLIRRDEDNNPLPLKDLWPALRIETKIASLPDPAYTAWYQALPWDQQQAFNTQFKETINTITEEAIIDFALQNHCLSGLSLKGHNLEGKDLRGLDLRDVDFSSANLRGANLGLMQAKGAKWDQCDLTGAVFNRWLHPEALVGSVHCTAALLCEKNHNGCNVLQDAIKCNRSEIVTAILASNHCTKALLSERMLCIDTLNVLTYAIMHYLEDGITATASAIAIAIVQSKYCTEALLSEKDSDGYNALQKVIILQRQEWEDIAIAIVQSDHCTAALLSEKDSYNRNTLQVAIDKHSEAVATAIVQSKYCTEALLSEKNCVGKNALQKAIAKNQPKLVAAILQSGHCKSLTLNHREKEYFISFVLPNLLRGKNRAELLELFKSLRDPEGPYSCIHKQRHATFDRFRLFFRWHHQPEQSFWHTAT
;
A
#
# COMPACT_ATOMS: atom_id res chain seq x y z
N MET A 1 72.42 6.21 18.21
CA MET A 1 71.92 5.37 19.32
C MET A 1 70.87 4.44 18.74
N LYS A 2 70.98 3.13 18.97
CA LYS A 2 69.97 2.16 18.52
C LYS A 2 68.63 2.52 19.16
N VAL A 3 67.59 2.69 18.35
CA VAL A 3 66.19 2.68 18.81
C VAL A 3 65.98 1.31 19.47
N PRO A 4 65.38 1.22 20.68
CA PRO A 4 65.17 -0.08 21.32
C PRO A 4 64.20 -0.92 20.48
N ASP A 5 64.64 -2.10 20.04
CA ASP A 5 63.87 -3.01 19.17
C ASP A 5 62.69 -3.73 19.89
N THR A 6 62.40 -3.39 21.14
CA THR A 6 61.29 -3.99 21.89
C THR A 6 60.58 -2.94 22.75
N LEU A 7 59.33 -2.64 22.40
CA LEU A 7 58.38 -1.91 23.25
C LEU A 7 58.25 -2.58 24.61
N SER A 8 58.22 -1.78 25.68
CA SER A 8 57.69 -2.25 26.95
C SER A 8 56.21 -2.65 26.79
N GLN A 9 55.76 -3.61 27.58
CA GLN A 9 54.37 -4.09 27.53
C GLN A 9 53.35 -2.94 27.75
N ASP A 10 53.72 -1.96 28.55
CA ASP A 10 52.93 -0.76 28.82
C ASP A 10 52.82 0.14 27.58
N GLU A 11 53.90 0.34 26.81
CA GLU A 11 53.87 1.17 25.59
C GLU A 11 52.98 0.58 24.49
N ALA A 12 53.00 -0.76 24.33
CA ALA A 12 52.16 -1.44 23.35
C ALA A 12 50.66 -1.29 23.68
N GLN A 13 50.31 -1.43 24.96
CA GLN A 13 48.94 -1.24 25.43
C GLN A 13 48.44 0.19 25.21
N HIS A 14 49.30 1.19 25.45
CA HIS A 14 48.96 2.59 25.18
C HIS A 14 48.80 2.90 23.70
N ILE A 15 49.61 2.30 22.83
CA ILE A 15 49.46 2.40 21.37
C ILE A 15 48.10 1.84 20.96
N ASP A 16 47.66 0.71 21.51
CA ASP A 16 46.36 0.11 21.19
C ASP A 16 45.18 0.97 21.67
N SER A 17 45.22 1.49 22.90
CA SER A 17 44.20 2.42 23.39
C SER A 17 44.12 3.70 22.55
N LEU A 18 45.26 4.21 22.07
CA LEU A 18 45.28 5.36 21.17
C LEU A 18 44.77 5.02 19.77
N LYS A 19 45.01 3.81 19.24
CA LYS A 19 44.42 3.37 17.97
C LYS A 19 42.89 3.39 18.05
N GLU A 20 42.32 2.83 19.11
CA GLU A 20 40.87 2.82 19.34
C GLU A 20 40.33 4.26 19.42
N ALA A 21 40.98 5.15 20.16
CA ALA A 21 40.59 6.56 20.23
C ALA A 21 40.66 7.29 18.88
N VAL A 22 41.64 6.95 18.02
CA VAL A 22 41.73 7.47 16.65
C VAL A 22 40.58 6.95 15.79
N LEU A 23 40.25 5.66 15.89
CA LEU A 23 39.13 5.03 15.18
C LEU A 23 37.79 5.62 15.64
N GLU A 24 37.56 5.80 16.93
CA GLU A 24 36.37 6.49 17.45
C GLU A 24 36.29 7.94 16.95
N ALA A 25 37.41 8.67 16.97
CA ALA A 25 37.45 10.04 16.48
C ALA A 25 37.15 10.12 14.97
N HIS A 26 37.58 9.12 14.20
CA HIS A 26 37.23 8.95 12.79
C HIS A 26 35.73 8.71 12.60
N LEU A 27 35.15 7.84 13.42
CA LEU A 27 33.72 7.52 13.37
C LEU A 27 32.82 8.64 13.89
N ILE A 28 33.31 9.59 14.69
CA ILE A 28 32.50 10.69 15.25
C ILE A 28 32.67 12.00 14.47
N ARG A 29 33.89 12.33 14.03
CA ARG A 29 34.15 13.61 13.38
C ARG A 29 33.69 13.59 11.94
N ARG A 30 33.06 14.69 11.53
CA ARG A 30 32.49 14.88 10.20
C ARG A 30 33.08 16.13 9.56
N ASP A 31 33.27 16.09 8.25
CA ASP A 31 33.55 17.29 7.44
C ASP A 31 32.27 18.10 7.16
N GLU A 32 32.41 19.19 6.41
CA GLU A 32 31.29 20.07 6.03
C GLU A 32 30.22 19.35 5.17
N ASP A 33 30.61 18.26 4.51
CA ASP A 33 29.75 17.40 3.67
C ASP A 33 29.22 16.17 4.44
N ASN A 34 29.40 16.13 5.76
CA ASN A 34 29.00 15.03 6.67
C ASN A 34 29.71 13.69 6.40
N ASN A 35 30.91 13.69 5.80
CA ASN A 35 31.75 12.51 5.65
C ASN A 35 32.72 12.33 6.83
N PRO A 36 33.10 11.09 7.18
CA PRO A 36 34.18 10.82 8.14
C PRO A 36 35.49 11.49 7.70
N LEU A 37 36.16 12.19 8.63
CA LEU A 37 37.44 12.82 8.32
C LEU A 37 38.52 11.77 8.00
N PRO A 38 39.33 11.91 6.94
CA PRO A 38 40.38 10.94 6.63
C PRO A 38 41.35 10.73 7.80
N LEU A 39 41.80 9.49 8.04
CA LEU A 39 42.75 9.15 9.12
C LEU A 39 44.02 10.04 9.09
N LYS A 40 44.51 10.36 7.88
CA LYS A 40 45.65 11.27 7.66
C LYS A 40 45.40 12.70 8.13
N ASP A 41 44.15 13.17 8.10
CA ASP A 41 43.75 14.54 8.46
C ASP A 41 43.32 14.62 9.93
N LEU A 42 42.97 13.47 10.52
CA LEU A 42 42.81 13.33 11.97
C LEU A 42 44.14 13.46 12.71
N TRP A 43 45.28 13.10 12.11
CA TRP A 43 46.60 13.20 12.75
C TRP A 43 46.99 14.64 13.13
N PRO A 44 46.89 15.67 12.25
CA PRO A 44 47.09 17.07 12.66
C PRO A 44 46.02 17.58 13.64
N ALA A 45 44.77 17.11 13.54
CA ALA A 45 43.64 17.51 14.38
C ALA A 45 43.60 16.79 15.75
N LEU A 46 44.34 15.70 15.87
CA LEU A 46 44.75 15.00 17.07
C LEU A 46 46.22 15.32 17.28
N ARG A 47 46.57 16.61 17.38
CA ARG A 47 47.88 17.00 17.91
C ARG A 47 48.04 16.25 19.23
N ILE A 48 48.86 15.20 19.22
CA ILE A 48 49.15 14.33 20.36
C ILE A 48 49.48 15.24 21.56
N GLU A 49 50.30 16.27 21.32
CA GLU A 49 50.67 17.31 22.29
C GLU A 49 49.49 18.09 22.92
N THR A 50 48.38 18.31 22.21
CA THR A 50 47.24 19.11 22.71
C THR A 50 46.08 18.29 23.27
N LYS A 51 45.96 17.02 22.90
CA LYS A 51 44.85 16.14 23.33
C LYS A 51 45.26 15.02 24.25
N ILE A 52 46.55 14.79 24.53
CA ILE A 52 46.98 13.93 25.64
C ILE A 52 46.26 14.35 26.94
N ALA A 53 46.13 15.66 27.19
CA ALA A 53 45.40 16.21 28.35
C ALA A 53 43.87 15.96 28.34
N SER A 54 43.30 15.44 27.25
CA SER A 54 41.88 15.12 27.10
C SER A 54 41.62 13.62 26.91
N LEU A 55 42.66 12.78 26.97
CA LEU A 55 42.49 11.34 27.00
C LEU A 55 41.87 10.93 28.35
N PRO A 56 41.07 9.85 28.40
CA PRO A 56 40.32 9.47 29.60
C PRO A 56 41.21 9.13 30.81
N ASP A 57 42.50 8.86 30.59
CA ASP A 57 43.41 8.35 31.61
C ASP A 57 44.52 9.37 32.00
N PRO A 58 44.43 9.99 33.19
CA PRO A 58 45.47 10.85 33.74
C PRO A 58 46.84 10.14 33.86
N ALA A 59 46.85 8.82 34.02
CA ALA A 59 48.08 8.03 34.13
C ALA A 59 48.88 8.06 32.82
N TYR A 60 48.19 8.02 31.67
CA TYR A 60 48.84 8.09 30.36
C TYR A 60 49.50 9.46 30.12
N THR A 61 48.81 10.54 30.49
CA THR A 61 49.36 11.90 30.37
C THR A 61 50.61 12.08 31.21
N ALA A 62 50.58 11.61 32.45
CA ALA A 62 51.72 11.68 33.36
C ALA A 62 52.89 10.81 32.86
N TRP A 63 52.60 9.61 32.34
CA TRP A 63 53.59 8.72 31.76
C TRP A 63 54.30 9.35 30.54
N TYR A 64 53.55 9.83 29.56
CA TYR A 64 54.13 10.42 28.35
C TYR A 64 54.96 11.67 28.65
N GLN A 65 54.50 12.53 29.57
CA GLN A 65 55.24 13.72 30.01
C GLN A 65 56.51 13.39 30.80
N ALA A 66 56.58 12.23 31.45
CA ALA A 66 57.76 11.76 32.18
C ALA A 66 58.85 11.18 31.27
N LEU A 67 58.55 10.89 29.99
CA LEU A 67 59.52 10.34 29.05
C LEU A 67 60.54 11.40 28.58
N PRO A 68 61.83 11.02 28.43
CA PRO A 68 62.82 11.84 27.72
C PRO A 68 62.42 12.13 26.28
N TRP A 69 62.85 13.29 25.76
CA TRP A 69 62.49 13.76 24.42
C TRP A 69 62.76 12.71 23.31
N ASP A 70 63.89 11.99 23.38
CA ASP A 70 64.24 10.95 22.40
C ASP A 70 63.23 9.78 22.39
N GLN A 71 62.70 9.40 23.55
CA GLN A 71 61.70 8.33 23.68
C GLN A 71 60.32 8.79 23.21
N GLN A 72 59.96 10.06 23.46
CA GLN A 72 58.73 10.66 22.92
C GLN A 72 58.75 10.68 21.37
N GLN A 73 59.90 11.01 20.76
CA GLN A 73 60.05 11.00 19.30
C GLN A 73 59.95 9.58 18.72
N ALA A 74 60.56 8.58 19.37
CA ALA A 74 60.46 7.19 18.97
C ALA A 74 59.00 6.68 19.05
N PHE A 75 58.31 6.96 20.16
CA PHE A 75 56.91 6.62 20.35
C PHE A 75 56.01 7.26 19.28
N ASN A 76 56.18 8.56 19.01
CA ASN A 76 55.40 9.27 17.99
C ASN A 76 55.62 8.69 16.59
N THR A 77 56.86 8.30 16.27
CA THR A 77 57.20 7.67 14.98
C THR A 77 56.50 6.32 14.86
N GLN A 78 56.62 5.48 15.88
CA GLN A 78 56.01 4.16 15.89
C GLN A 78 54.49 4.20 15.90
N PHE A 79 53.88 5.10 16.68
CA PHE A 79 52.44 5.30 16.67
C PHE A 79 51.95 5.77 15.30
N LYS A 80 52.68 6.68 14.64
CA LYS A 80 52.38 7.12 13.27
C LYS A 80 52.45 5.97 12.27
N GLU A 81 53.51 5.16 12.31
CA GLU A 81 53.64 3.96 11.48
C GLU A 81 52.46 3.02 11.69
N THR A 82 52.10 2.82 12.94
CA THR A 82 51.01 1.94 13.35
C THR A 82 49.64 2.43 12.86
N ILE A 83 49.34 3.73 12.96
CA ILE A 83 48.12 4.31 12.39
C ILE A 83 48.09 4.15 10.86
N ASN A 84 49.23 4.29 10.19
CA ASN A 84 49.32 4.07 8.74
C ASN A 84 49.11 2.61 8.33
N THR A 85 49.16 1.66 9.26
CA THR A 85 48.81 0.24 8.99
C THR A 85 47.33 -0.07 9.16
N ILE A 86 46.52 0.87 9.66
CA ILE A 86 45.07 0.67 9.78
C ILE A 86 44.46 0.58 8.38
N THR A 87 43.86 -0.57 8.07
CA THR A 87 43.16 -0.82 6.80
C THR A 87 41.71 -0.34 6.86
N GLU A 88 41.08 -0.13 5.70
CA GLU A 88 39.65 0.17 5.62
C GLU A 88 38.81 -0.96 6.25
N GLU A 89 39.21 -2.23 6.08
CA GLU A 89 38.57 -3.38 6.73
C GLU A 89 38.58 -3.28 8.27
N ALA A 90 39.69 -2.84 8.86
CA ALA A 90 39.80 -2.66 10.31
C ALA A 90 38.88 -1.54 10.81
N ILE A 91 38.70 -0.46 10.03
CA ILE A 91 37.74 0.61 10.33
C ILE A 91 36.32 0.05 10.31
N ILE A 92 35.98 -0.75 9.30
CA ILE A 92 34.66 -1.35 9.15
C ILE A 92 34.35 -2.32 10.28
N ASP A 93 35.29 -3.21 10.62
CA ASP A 93 35.09 -4.15 11.72
C ASP A 93 34.96 -3.43 13.07
N PHE A 94 35.75 -2.39 13.31
CA PHE A 94 35.60 -1.54 14.50
C PHE A 94 34.24 -0.83 14.54
N ALA A 95 33.79 -0.31 13.39
CA ALA A 95 32.50 0.37 13.26
C ALA A 95 31.32 -0.59 13.46
N LEU A 96 31.43 -1.82 12.97
CA LEU A 96 30.45 -2.89 13.19
C LEU A 96 30.34 -3.25 14.67
N GLN A 97 31.46 -3.42 15.36
CA GLN A 97 31.48 -3.74 16.80
C GLN A 97 30.86 -2.62 17.64
N ASN A 98 31.11 -1.36 17.27
CA ASN A 98 30.60 -0.17 17.97
C ASN A 98 29.25 0.33 17.46
N HIS A 99 28.60 -0.42 16.56
CA HIS A 99 27.27 -0.11 16.01
C HIS A 99 27.18 1.29 15.34
N CYS A 100 28.28 1.80 14.80
CA CYS A 100 28.40 3.16 14.29
C CYS A 100 28.92 3.15 12.85
N LEU A 101 28.03 2.92 11.89
CA LEU A 101 28.37 2.93 10.47
C LEU A 101 27.96 4.22 9.76
N SER A 102 27.16 5.08 10.39
CA SER A 102 26.56 6.25 9.76
C SER A 102 27.58 7.17 9.07
N GLY A 103 27.31 7.49 7.79
CA GLY A 103 28.14 8.33 6.93
C GLY A 103 29.38 7.63 6.35
N LEU A 104 29.66 6.37 6.70
CA LEU A 104 30.80 5.65 6.11
C LEU A 104 30.58 5.37 4.62
N SER A 105 31.67 5.37 3.85
CA SER A 105 31.66 4.80 2.51
C SER A 105 32.03 3.32 2.57
N LEU A 106 31.04 2.46 2.30
CA LEU A 106 31.19 1.01 2.16
C LEU A 106 31.11 0.61 0.68
N LYS A 107 31.46 1.54 -0.21
CA LYS A 107 31.34 1.35 -1.65
C LYS A 107 32.20 0.16 -2.10
N GLY A 108 31.62 -0.80 -2.81
CA GLY A 108 32.33 -1.97 -3.33
C GLY A 108 32.73 -3.04 -2.29
N HIS A 109 32.40 -2.85 -1.02
CA HIS A 109 32.87 -3.74 0.05
C HIS A 109 32.09 -5.06 0.13
N ASN A 110 32.74 -6.12 0.60
CA ASN A 110 32.10 -7.41 0.84
C ASN A 110 31.57 -7.51 2.29
N LEU A 111 30.25 -7.50 2.42
CA LEU A 111 29.47 -7.61 3.65
C LEU A 111 28.56 -8.85 3.62
N GLU A 112 28.89 -9.86 2.81
CA GLU A 112 28.13 -11.10 2.69
C GLU A 112 27.95 -11.77 4.05
N GLY A 113 26.69 -12.07 4.40
CA GLY A 113 26.30 -12.73 5.65
C GLY A 113 26.48 -11.90 6.93
N LYS A 114 26.91 -10.64 6.85
CA LYS A 114 27.12 -9.79 8.04
C LYS A 114 25.80 -9.49 8.73
N ASP A 115 25.84 -9.47 10.07
CA ASP A 115 24.71 -9.05 10.89
C ASP A 115 24.73 -7.51 11.05
N LEU A 116 23.83 -6.84 10.36
CA LEU A 116 23.66 -5.38 10.36
C LEU A 116 22.36 -4.97 11.07
N ARG A 117 21.82 -5.84 11.93
CA ARG A 117 20.54 -5.62 12.58
C ARG A 117 20.59 -4.45 13.55
N GLY A 118 19.58 -3.58 13.47
CA GLY A 118 19.42 -2.44 14.39
C GLY A 118 20.49 -1.36 14.27
N LEU A 119 21.40 -1.48 13.30
CA LEU A 119 22.49 -0.53 13.12
C LEU A 119 22.00 0.80 12.56
N ASP A 120 22.70 1.86 12.96
CA ASP A 120 22.57 3.18 12.34
C ASP A 120 23.41 3.23 11.06
N LEU A 121 22.71 3.09 9.93
CA LEU A 121 23.23 3.12 8.58
C LEU A 121 22.83 4.42 7.87
N ARG A 122 22.51 5.50 8.60
CA ARG A 122 22.13 6.77 7.97
C ARG A 122 23.29 7.34 7.17
N ASP A 123 23.00 7.83 5.97
CA ASP A 123 23.95 8.44 5.04
C ASP A 123 25.13 7.51 4.62
N VAL A 124 25.01 6.20 4.83
CA VAL A 124 26.05 5.23 4.43
C VAL A 124 26.01 4.99 2.92
N ASP A 125 27.18 4.96 2.30
CA ASP A 125 27.30 4.63 0.88
C ASP A 125 27.60 3.14 0.68
N PHE A 126 26.57 2.34 0.41
CA PHE A 126 26.67 0.92 0.04
C PHE A 126 26.83 0.70 -1.47
N SER A 127 27.15 1.74 -2.26
CA SER A 127 27.14 1.58 -3.71
C SER A 127 28.09 0.45 -4.15
N SER A 128 27.66 -0.42 -5.07
CA SER A 128 28.45 -1.59 -5.52
C SER A 128 28.85 -2.61 -4.42
N ALA A 129 28.33 -2.52 -3.19
CA ALA A 129 28.68 -3.44 -2.10
C ALA A 129 28.02 -4.83 -2.26
N ASN A 130 28.69 -5.90 -1.81
CA ASN A 130 28.12 -7.25 -1.71
C ASN A 130 27.46 -7.42 -0.33
N LEU A 131 26.14 -7.46 -0.25
CA LEU A 131 25.34 -7.64 0.96
C LEU A 131 24.55 -8.96 0.91
N ARG A 132 25.01 -9.94 0.14
CA ARG A 132 24.31 -11.23 0.00
C ARG A 132 24.13 -11.90 1.35
N GLY A 133 22.94 -12.36 1.69
CA GLY A 133 22.69 -13.01 2.98
C GLY A 133 22.83 -12.11 4.22
N ALA A 134 23.11 -10.81 4.07
CA ALA A 134 23.29 -9.90 5.20
C ALA A 134 21.98 -9.69 5.96
N ASN A 135 22.05 -9.52 7.28
CA ASN A 135 20.86 -9.28 8.09
C ASN A 135 20.66 -7.78 8.33
N LEU A 136 19.73 -7.17 7.61
CA LEU A 136 19.45 -5.73 7.60
C LEU A 136 18.17 -5.39 8.40
N GLY A 137 17.74 -6.28 9.30
CA GLY A 137 16.53 -6.08 10.10
C GLY A 137 16.64 -4.91 11.09
N LEU A 138 15.58 -4.13 11.28
CA LEU A 138 15.53 -2.99 12.21
C LEU A 138 16.55 -1.86 11.95
N MET A 139 17.26 -1.86 10.82
CA MET A 139 18.26 -0.82 10.51
C MET A 139 17.63 0.57 10.33
N GLN A 140 18.39 1.62 10.65
CA GLN A 140 18.06 2.99 10.27
C GLN A 140 18.91 3.40 9.06
N ALA A 141 18.31 3.52 7.89
CA ALA A 141 19.03 3.68 6.62
C ALA A 141 18.66 4.97 5.86
N LYS A 142 18.15 5.98 6.57
CA LYS A 142 17.77 7.25 5.94
C LYS A 142 18.99 7.90 5.27
N GLY A 143 18.85 8.27 4.00
CA GLY A 143 19.93 8.91 3.23
C GLY A 143 21.05 7.98 2.77
N ALA A 144 20.99 6.69 3.11
CA ALA A 144 21.95 5.71 2.62
C ALA A 144 21.84 5.54 1.09
N LYS A 145 22.99 5.39 0.44
CA LYS A 145 23.08 5.13 -1.01
C LYS A 145 23.20 3.63 -1.22
N TRP A 146 22.41 3.08 -2.13
CA TRP A 146 22.30 1.65 -2.39
C TRP A 146 22.60 1.32 -3.86
N ASP A 147 23.21 2.26 -4.58
CA ASP A 147 23.39 2.17 -6.03
C ASP A 147 24.27 0.96 -6.36
N GLN A 148 23.73 -0.04 -7.03
CA GLN A 148 24.48 -1.23 -7.44
C GLN A 148 24.93 -2.19 -6.33
N CYS A 149 24.32 -2.18 -5.15
CA CYS A 149 24.59 -3.21 -4.15
C CYS A 149 23.88 -4.56 -4.46
N ASP A 150 24.53 -5.69 -4.18
CA ASP A 150 23.92 -7.03 -4.25
C ASP A 150 23.27 -7.39 -2.92
N LEU A 151 21.93 -7.41 -2.89
CA LEU A 151 21.12 -7.74 -1.70
C LEU A 151 20.54 -9.17 -1.75
N THR A 152 21.05 -10.05 -2.62
CA THR A 152 20.48 -11.41 -2.80
C THR A 152 20.48 -12.20 -1.50
N GLY A 153 19.32 -12.69 -1.04
CA GLY A 153 19.20 -13.43 0.22
C GLY A 153 19.35 -12.59 1.49
N ALA A 154 19.46 -11.25 1.39
CA ALA A 154 19.51 -10.38 2.57
C ALA A 154 18.18 -10.44 3.34
N VAL A 155 18.26 -10.40 4.67
CA VAL A 155 17.09 -10.51 5.56
C VAL A 155 16.65 -9.14 6.03
N PHE A 156 15.39 -8.78 5.75
CA PHE A 156 14.82 -7.47 6.06
C PHE A 156 13.65 -7.61 7.06
N ASN A 157 13.97 -7.81 8.34
CA ASN A 157 12.92 -7.86 9.36
C ASN A 157 12.54 -6.44 9.80
N ARG A 158 11.26 -6.06 9.61
CA ARG A 158 10.74 -4.70 9.90
C ARG A 158 11.49 -3.60 9.16
N TRP A 159 11.29 -3.56 7.85
CA TRP A 159 11.93 -2.60 6.98
C TRP A 159 11.36 -1.18 7.12
N LEU A 160 12.26 -0.20 7.06
CA LEU A 160 11.94 1.22 7.29
C LEU A 160 12.12 2.10 6.04
N HIS A 161 12.76 1.62 4.96
CA HIS A 161 13.06 2.46 3.78
C HIS A 161 12.91 1.72 2.44
N PRO A 162 11.91 2.08 1.60
CA PRO A 162 11.64 1.44 0.29
C PRO A 162 12.70 1.70 -0.79
N GLU A 163 13.40 2.83 -0.69
CA GLU A 163 14.36 3.31 -1.70
C GLU A 163 15.55 2.36 -1.86
N ALA A 164 15.96 1.71 -0.77
CA ALA A 164 17.07 0.76 -0.74
C ALA A 164 16.84 -0.46 -1.66
N LEU A 165 15.59 -0.93 -1.77
CA LEU A 165 15.28 -2.08 -2.62
C LEU A 165 15.17 -1.70 -4.08
N VAL A 166 14.38 -0.67 -4.36
CA VAL A 166 13.94 -0.35 -5.72
C VAL A 166 15.02 0.41 -6.48
N GLY A 167 15.91 1.12 -5.77
CA GLY A 167 17.05 1.82 -6.35
C GLY A 167 18.26 0.93 -6.67
N SER A 168 18.35 -0.29 -6.13
CA SER A 168 19.46 -1.20 -6.44
C SER A 168 19.35 -1.72 -7.88
N VAL A 169 20.45 -1.68 -8.66
CA VAL A 169 20.48 -2.34 -9.98
C VAL A 169 20.49 -3.87 -9.91
N HIS A 170 20.66 -4.44 -8.71
CA HIS A 170 20.45 -5.87 -8.46
C HIS A 170 19.05 -6.15 -7.92
N CYS A 171 18.16 -5.14 -7.87
CA CYS A 171 16.72 -5.40 -7.73
C CYS A 171 16.30 -6.29 -8.90
N THR A 172 16.01 -7.54 -8.60
CA THR A 172 15.54 -8.50 -9.59
C THR A 172 14.13 -8.95 -9.22
N ALA A 173 13.38 -9.40 -10.21
CA ALA A 173 12.10 -10.06 -9.96
C ALA A 173 12.27 -11.24 -8.99
N ALA A 174 13.42 -11.94 -9.05
CA ALA A 174 13.75 -13.04 -8.14
C ALA A 174 13.86 -12.55 -6.69
N LEU A 175 14.57 -11.45 -6.43
CA LEU A 175 14.69 -10.87 -5.10
C LEU A 175 13.33 -10.44 -4.52
N LEU A 176 12.45 -9.89 -5.35
CA LEU A 176 11.09 -9.53 -4.90
C LEU A 176 10.25 -10.77 -4.55
N CYS A 177 10.48 -11.90 -5.22
CA CYS A 177 9.83 -13.19 -4.95
C CYS A 177 10.48 -13.99 -3.83
N GLU A 178 11.65 -13.58 -3.31
CA GLU A 178 12.28 -14.27 -2.19
C GLU A 178 11.38 -14.22 -0.96
N LYS A 179 11.25 -15.38 -0.30
CA LYS A 179 10.42 -15.54 0.88
C LYS A 179 11.25 -15.40 2.14
N ASN A 180 10.75 -14.61 3.09
CA ASN A 180 11.31 -14.55 4.44
C ASN A 180 11.04 -15.85 5.22
N HIS A 181 11.53 -15.93 6.45
CA HIS A 181 11.30 -17.08 7.34
C HIS A 181 9.82 -17.36 7.66
N ASN A 182 8.92 -16.40 7.40
CA ASN A 182 7.47 -16.54 7.53
C ASN A 182 6.80 -16.95 6.21
N GLY A 183 7.58 -17.31 5.18
CA GLY A 183 7.09 -17.69 3.86
C GLY A 183 6.47 -16.55 3.06
N CYS A 184 6.70 -15.28 3.46
CA CYS A 184 6.14 -14.10 2.82
C CYS A 184 7.20 -13.39 1.99
N ASN A 185 6.82 -12.92 0.80
CA ASN A 185 7.69 -12.06 -0.01
C ASN A 185 7.64 -10.60 0.46
N VAL A 186 8.51 -9.75 -0.09
CA VAL A 186 8.65 -8.35 0.37
C VAL A 186 7.35 -7.56 0.20
N LEU A 187 6.61 -7.80 -0.89
CA LEU A 187 5.33 -7.13 -1.14
C LEU A 187 4.28 -7.56 -0.10
N GLN A 188 4.19 -8.86 0.17
CA GLN A 188 3.28 -9.43 1.16
C GLN A 188 3.58 -8.93 2.58
N ASP A 189 4.86 -8.82 2.94
CA ASP A 189 5.29 -8.29 4.24
C ASP A 189 5.02 -6.78 4.37
N ALA A 190 5.25 -6.02 3.30
CA ALA A 190 4.90 -4.60 3.24
C ALA A 190 3.40 -4.35 3.45
N ILE A 191 2.56 -5.21 2.86
CA ILE A 191 1.11 -5.16 3.07
C ILE A 191 0.79 -5.54 4.51
N LYS A 192 1.29 -6.67 5.03
CA LYS A 192 1.10 -7.03 6.45
C LYS A 192 1.40 -5.90 7.42
N CYS A 193 2.47 -5.14 7.17
CA CYS A 193 2.90 -4.04 8.02
C CYS A 193 2.28 -2.66 7.67
N ASN A 194 1.27 -2.60 6.78
CA ASN A 194 0.59 -1.37 6.35
C ASN A 194 1.54 -0.29 5.80
N ARG A 195 2.53 -0.70 5.00
CA ARG A 195 3.56 0.19 4.44
C ARG A 195 3.21 0.58 3.00
N SER A 196 2.30 1.54 2.84
CA SER A 196 1.83 2.00 1.52
C SER A 196 2.96 2.48 0.60
N GLU A 197 3.94 3.19 1.14
CA GLU A 197 5.12 3.69 0.42
C GLU A 197 5.96 2.55 -0.19
N ILE A 198 6.09 1.42 0.51
CA ILE A 198 6.83 0.26 0.00
C ILE A 198 6.03 -0.43 -1.11
N VAL A 199 4.71 -0.58 -0.92
CA VAL A 199 3.84 -1.17 -1.93
C VAL A 199 3.88 -0.34 -3.22
N THR A 200 3.73 0.99 -3.13
CA THR A 200 3.74 1.86 -4.31
C THR A 200 5.11 1.85 -5.01
N ALA A 201 6.21 1.84 -4.26
CA ALA A 201 7.55 1.74 -4.84
C ALA A 201 7.77 0.42 -5.58
N ILE A 202 7.35 -0.71 -5.00
CA ILE A 202 7.43 -2.03 -5.65
C ILE A 202 6.56 -2.05 -6.91
N LEU A 203 5.32 -1.55 -6.84
CA LEU A 203 4.41 -1.51 -8.00
C LEU A 203 4.89 -0.57 -9.11
N ALA A 204 5.63 0.50 -8.78
CA ALA A 204 6.25 1.39 -9.75
C ALA A 204 7.52 0.79 -10.39
N SER A 205 8.17 -0.17 -9.72
CA SER A 205 9.37 -0.83 -10.21
C SER A 205 9.14 -1.60 -11.50
N ASN A 206 10.16 -1.60 -12.37
CA ASN A 206 10.20 -2.45 -13.56
C ASN A 206 10.44 -3.94 -13.24
N HIS A 207 10.80 -4.26 -12.00
CA HIS A 207 11.08 -5.61 -11.54
C HIS A 207 9.86 -6.31 -10.92
N CYS A 208 8.78 -5.58 -10.66
CA CYS A 208 7.52 -6.19 -10.24
C CYS A 208 6.93 -7.03 -11.37
N THR A 209 6.36 -8.17 -11.02
CA THR A 209 5.78 -9.11 -11.99
C THR A 209 4.36 -9.46 -11.61
N LYS A 210 3.57 -9.90 -12.59
CA LYS A 210 2.22 -10.45 -12.34
C LYS A 210 2.28 -11.64 -11.39
N ALA A 211 3.35 -12.45 -11.48
CA ALA A 211 3.59 -13.59 -10.61
C ALA A 211 3.63 -13.17 -9.13
N LEU A 212 4.36 -12.09 -8.82
CA LEU A 212 4.49 -11.57 -7.46
C LEU A 212 3.14 -11.21 -6.81
N LEU A 213 2.21 -10.64 -7.58
CA LEU A 213 0.86 -10.32 -7.12
C LEU A 213 -0.05 -11.54 -7.00
N SER A 214 0.16 -12.54 -7.86
CA SER A 214 -0.61 -13.80 -7.84
C SER A 214 -0.09 -14.83 -6.83
N GLU A 215 1.07 -14.58 -6.21
CA GLU A 215 1.63 -15.48 -5.23
C GLU A 215 0.77 -15.54 -3.97
N ARG A 216 0.42 -16.76 -3.58
CA ARG A 216 -0.34 -17.01 -2.35
C ARG A 216 0.51 -16.75 -1.12
N MET A 217 -0.10 -16.08 -0.15
CA MET A 217 0.51 -15.88 1.16
C MET A 217 0.47 -17.20 1.93
N LEU A 218 1.63 -17.75 2.28
CA LEU A 218 1.73 -19.03 3.01
C LEU A 218 1.31 -18.92 4.49
N CYS A 219 1.34 -17.71 5.06
CA CYS A 219 1.05 -17.50 6.47
C CYS A 219 -0.44 -17.60 6.83
N ILE A 220 -1.33 -17.41 5.84
CA ILE A 220 -2.78 -17.43 6.00
C ILE A 220 -3.30 -18.11 4.74
N ASP A 221 -3.61 -19.40 4.86
CA ASP A 221 -4.10 -20.20 3.75
C ASP A 221 -5.27 -19.47 3.06
N THR A 222 -5.19 -19.41 1.72
CA THR A 222 -6.26 -19.11 0.75
C THR A 222 -6.47 -17.68 0.24
N LEU A 223 -5.78 -16.65 0.73
CA LEU A 223 -6.00 -15.28 0.25
C LEU A 223 -4.88 -14.78 -0.68
N ASN A 224 -5.29 -14.15 -1.78
CA ASN A 224 -4.37 -13.39 -2.63
C ASN A 224 -4.02 -12.04 -2.00
N VAL A 225 -3.00 -11.39 -2.56
CA VAL A 225 -2.44 -10.15 -2.03
C VAL A 225 -3.48 -9.03 -1.91
N LEU A 226 -4.40 -8.93 -2.87
CA LEU A 226 -5.46 -7.92 -2.88
C LEU A 226 -6.53 -8.21 -1.82
N THR A 227 -7.07 -9.42 -1.77
CA THR A 227 -8.09 -9.83 -0.80
C THR A 227 -7.53 -9.78 0.62
N TYR A 228 -6.25 -10.12 0.80
CA TYR A 228 -5.56 -9.93 2.07
C TYR A 228 -5.48 -8.45 2.47
N ALA A 229 -5.07 -7.58 1.54
CA ALA A 229 -5.03 -6.13 1.77
C ALA A 229 -6.43 -5.54 2.06
N ILE A 230 -7.51 -6.24 1.74
CA ILE A 230 -8.88 -5.85 2.11
C ILE A 230 -9.26 -6.43 3.48
N MET A 231 -8.89 -7.69 3.78
CA MET A 231 -9.35 -8.41 4.97
C MET A 231 -8.55 -8.15 6.24
N HIS A 232 -7.21 -8.10 6.16
CA HIS A 232 -6.35 -8.05 7.35
C HIS A 232 -6.57 -6.79 8.20
N TYR A 233 -6.96 -5.69 7.57
CA TYR A 233 -7.10 -4.40 8.26
C TYR A 233 -8.48 -4.17 8.89
N LEU A 234 -9.28 -5.22 9.04
CA LEU A 234 -10.47 -5.18 9.89
C LEU A 234 -10.13 -5.02 11.39
N GLU A 235 -8.90 -5.34 11.80
CA GLU A 235 -8.50 -5.41 13.21
C GLU A 235 -7.76 -4.15 13.72
N ASP A 236 -7.04 -3.42 12.86
CA ASP A 236 -6.09 -2.36 13.30
C ASP A 236 -6.65 -0.92 13.29
N GLY A 237 -7.86 -0.69 12.78
CA GLY A 237 -8.49 0.66 12.78
C GLY A 237 -7.84 1.71 11.86
N ILE A 238 -6.79 1.36 11.12
CA ILE A 238 -6.12 2.23 10.14
C ILE A 238 -6.64 1.87 8.73
N THR A 239 -7.70 2.55 8.30
CA THR A 239 -8.46 2.22 7.08
C THR A 239 -7.99 2.98 5.84
N ALA A 240 -7.52 4.22 5.97
CA ALA A 240 -7.17 5.08 4.84
C ALA A 240 -5.88 4.64 4.10
N THR A 241 -4.87 4.12 4.81
CA THR A 241 -3.66 3.60 4.16
C THR A 241 -3.91 2.25 3.50
N ALA A 242 -4.76 1.42 4.09
CA ALA A 242 -5.17 0.14 3.51
C ALA A 242 -5.95 0.33 2.20
N SER A 243 -6.87 1.30 2.14
CA SER A 243 -7.58 1.62 0.90
C SER A 243 -6.62 2.14 -0.18
N ALA A 244 -5.65 2.98 0.19
CA ALA A 244 -4.61 3.43 -0.74
C ALA A 244 -3.77 2.28 -1.31
N ILE A 245 -3.40 1.30 -0.47
CA ILE A 245 -2.68 0.09 -0.91
C ILE A 245 -3.51 -0.71 -1.92
N ALA A 246 -4.77 -0.99 -1.60
CA ALA A 246 -5.66 -1.74 -2.49
C ALA A 246 -5.88 -1.03 -3.83
N ILE A 247 -6.10 0.29 -3.79
CA ILE A 247 -6.24 1.12 -5.00
C ILE A 247 -4.95 1.09 -5.82
N ALA A 248 -3.78 1.22 -5.20
CA ALA A 248 -2.50 1.15 -5.90
C ALA A 248 -2.30 -0.19 -6.60
N ILE A 249 -2.66 -1.31 -5.96
CA ILE A 249 -2.61 -2.65 -6.57
C ILE A 249 -3.53 -2.71 -7.80
N VAL A 250 -4.77 -2.25 -7.67
CA VAL A 250 -5.78 -2.26 -8.74
C VAL A 250 -5.37 -1.38 -9.94
N GLN A 251 -4.76 -0.22 -9.68
CA GLN A 251 -4.29 0.71 -10.70
C GLN A 251 -2.94 0.30 -11.34
N SER A 252 -2.26 -0.69 -10.77
CA SER A 252 -0.97 -1.14 -11.29
C SER A 252 -1.11 -1.87 -12.63
N LYS A 253 -0.13 -1.70 -13.53
CA LYS A 253 -0.03 -2.43 -14.81
C LYS A 253 0.09 -3.96 -14.65
N TYR A 254 0.30 -4.43 -13.42
CA TYR A 254 0.49 -5.83 -13.07
C TYR A 254 -0.78 -6.48 -12.50
N CYS A 255 -1.85 -5.70 -12.27
CA CYS A 255 -3.16 -6.23 -11.93
C CYS A 255 -3.67 -7.13 -13.06
N THR A 256 -4.32 -8.24 -12.69
CA THR A 256 -4.85 -9.22 -13.64
C THR A 256 -6.30 -9.55 -13.31
N GLU A 257 -7.07 -9.97 -14.32
CA GLU A 257 -8.42 -10.47 -14.11
C GLU A 257 -8.42 -11.66 -13.13
N ALA A 258 -7.44 -12.56 -13.24
CA ALA A 258 -7.27 -13.68 -12.33
C ALA A 258 -7.19 -13.23 -10.86
N LEU A 259 -6.43 -12.17 -10.56
CA LEU A 259 -6.30 -11.60 -9.23
C LEU A 259 -7.64 -11.05 -8.69
N LEU A 260 -8.47 -10.47 -9.57
CA LEU A 260 -9.78 -9.93 -9.20
C LEU A 260 -10.85 -11.02 -9.06
N SER A 261 -10.80 -12.07 -9.90
CA SER A 261 -11.77 -13.18 -9.96
C SER A 261 -11.54 -14.28 -8.91
N GLU A 262 -10.37 -14.31 -8.28
CA GLU A 262 -10.07 -15.35 -7.30
C GLU A 262 -10.99 -15.22 -6.09
N LYS A 263 -11.57 -16.36 -5.71
CA LYS A 263 -12.52 -16.48 -4.62
C LYS A 263 -11.83 -16.90 -3.34
N ASP A 264 -12.21 -16.27 -2.24
CA ASP A 264 -11.80 -16.67 -0.91
C ASP A 264 -12.49 -17.96 -0.44
N SER A 265 -12.19 -18.39 0.80
CA SER A 265 -12.82 -19.55 1.44
C SER A 265 -14.34 -19.48 1.52
N ASP A 266 -14.91 -18.27 1.50
CA ASP A 266 -16.36 -18.03 1.57
C ASP A 266 -17.00 -18.00 0.17
N GLY A 267 -16.20 -18.08 -0.89
CA GLY A 267 -16.64 -18.04 -2.28
C GLY A 267 -16.83 -16.64 -2.86
N TYR A 268 -16.33 -15.60 -2.18
CA TYR A 268 -16.41 -14.21 -2.63
C TYR A 268 -15.12 -13.77 -3.30
N ASN A 269 -15.25 -13.03 -4.41
CA ASN A 269 -14.12 -12.35 -5.01
C ASN A 269 -13.82 -11.02 -4.29
N ALA A 270 -12.69 -10.39 -4.61
CA ALA A 270 -12.25 -9.15 -3.93
C ALA A 270 -13.31 -8.05 -4.00
N LEU A 271 -13.95 -7.86 -5.17
CA LEU A 271 -14.99 -6.85 -5.37
C LEU A 271 -16.24 -7.11 -4.52
N GLN A 272 -16.70 -8.36 -4.45
CA GLN A 272 -17.83 -8.76 -3.61
C GLN A 272 -17.51 -8.58 -2.12
N LYS A 273 -16.29 -8.92 -1.69
CA LYS A 273 -15.86 -8.80 -0.30
C LYS A 273 -15.87 -7.35 0.18
N VAL A 274 -15.32 -6.44 -0.63
CA VAL A 274 -15.33 -4.99 -0.40
C VAL A 274 -16.75 -4.47 -0.16
N ILE A 275 -17.71 -4.90 -0.98
CA ILE A 275 -19.13 -4.50 -0.87
C ILE A 275 -19.79 -5.10 0.38
N ILE A 276 -19.52 -6.37 0.70
CA ILE A 276 -20.17 -7.09 1.80
C ILE A 276 -19.82 -6.51 3.16
N LEU A 277 -18.59 -6.01 3.30
CA LEU A 277 -18.06 -5.51 4.56
C LEU A 277 -18.50 -4.07 4.91
N GLN A 278 -19.20 -3.37 4.00
CA GLN A 278 -19.94 -2.13 4.27
C GLN A 278 -19.14 -1.00 4.98
N ARG A 279 -17.88 -0.78 4.58
CA ARG A 279 -17.07 0.37 5.02
C ARG A 279 -17.11 1.48 3.97
N GLN A 280 -17.25 2.74 4.38
CA GLN A 280 -17.31 3.86 3.42
C GLN A 280 -16.03 3.98 2.59
N GLU A 281 -14.86 3.84 3.18
CA GLU A 281 -13.56 3.97 2.48
C GLU A 281 -13.30 2.81 1.49
N TRP A 282 -14.12 1.76 1.56
CA TRP A 282 -14.01 0.59 0.69
C TRP A 282 -14.90 0.73 -0.55
N GLU A 283 -15.90 1.61 -0.52
CA GLU A 283 -16.64 1.97 -1.73
C GLU A 283 -15.71 2.55 -2.81
N ASP A 284 -14.69 3.31 -2.41
CA ASP A 284 -13.67 3.86 -3.31
C ASP A 284 -12.85 2.75 -3.99
N ILE A 285 -12.51 1.68 -3.27
CA ILE A 285 -11.82 0.51 -3.83
C ILE A 285 -12.73 -0.19 -4.85
N ALA A 286 -14.00 -0.39 -4.51
CA ALA A 286 -14.97 -1.01 -5.41
C ALA A 286 -15.17 -0.18 -6.69
N ILE A 287 -15.27 1.15 -6.56
CA ILE A 287 -15.36 2.07 -7.70
C ILE A 287 -14.08 2.01 -8.55
N ALA A 288 -12.90 2.01 -7.92
CA ALA A 288 -11.62 1.89 -8.61
C ALA A 288 -11.50 0.57 -9.39
N ILE A 289 -11.96 -0.56 -8.82
CA ILE A 289 -12.00 -1.85 -9.52
C ILE A 289 -12.93 -1.74 -10.74
N VAL A 290 -14.15 -1.23 -10.57
CA VAL A 290 -15.15 -1.13 -11.66
C VAL A 290 -14.69 -0.20 -12.79
N GLN A 291 -13.98 0.88 -12.46
CA GLN A 291 -13.44 1.83 -13.42
C GLN A 291 -12.12 1.38 -14.07
N SER A 292 -11.45 0.38 -13.49
CA SER A 292 -10.19 -0.14 -14.03
C SER A 292 -10.39 -0.83 -15.39
N ASP A 293 -9.36 -0.80 -16.22
CA ASP A 293 -9.34 -1.55 -17.48
C ASP A 293 -9.32 -3.07 -17.28
N HIS A 294 -9.11 -3.53 -16.04
CA HIS A 294 -9.08 -4.94 -15.66
C HIS A 294 -10.44 -5.50 -15.25
N CYS A 295 -11.46 -4.65 -15.09
CA CYS A 295 -12.84 -5.10 -14.86
C CYS A 295 -13.38 -5.76 -16.13
N THR A 296 -14.03 -6.91 -16.00
CA THR A 296 -14.68 -7.62 -17.11
C THR A 296 -16.15 -7.87 -16.84
N ALA A 297 -16.94 -8.07 -17.90
CA ALA A 297 -18.33 -8.48 -17.75
C ALA A 297 -18.44 -9.83 -17.01
N ALA A 298 -17.45 -10.71 -17.17
CA ALA A 298 -17.36 -11.98 -16.45
C ALA A 298 -17.27 -11.74 -14.94
N LEU A 299 -16.34 -10.90 -14.48
CA LEU A 299 -16.19 -10.53 -13.06
C LEU A 299 -17.48 -9.96 -12.44
N LEU A 300 -18.24 -9.16 -13.20
CA LEU A 300 -19.52 -8.60 -12.72
C LEU A 300 -20.64 -9.65 -12.67
N SER A 301 -20.64 -10.60 -13.61
CA SER A 301 -21.60 -11.71 -13.69
C SER A 301 -21.28 -12.89 -12.77
N GLU A 302 -20.10 -12.89 -12.15
CA GLU A 302 -19.71 -13.94 -11.20
C GLU A 302 -20.69 -14.03 -10.05
N LYS A 303 -21.09 -15.26 -9.76
CA LYS A 303 -22.09 -15.54 -8.76
C LYS A 303 -21.44 -15.95 -7.45
N ASP A 304 -21.98 -15.41 -6.36
CA ASP A 304 -21.67 -15.83 -5.01
C ASP A 304 -22.41 -17.14 -4.63
N SER A 305 -22.16 -17.62 -3.42
CA SER A 305 -22.80 -18.81 -2.84
C SER A 305 -24.34 -18.71 -2.74
N TYR A 306 -24.92 -17.52 -2.88
CA TYR A 306 -26.36 -17.26 -2.90
C TYR A 306 -26.90 -17.05 -4.33
N ASN A 307 -26.11 -17.37 -5.36
CA ASN A 307 -26.44 -17.18 -6.77
C ASN A 307 -26.77 -15.71 -7.09
N ARG A 308 -26.10 -14.77 -6.41
CA ARG A 308 -26.19 -13.32 -6.65
C ARG A 308 -24.97 -12.86 -7.40
N ASN A 309 -25.18 -11.99 -8.38
CA ASN A 309 -24.09 -11.27 -9.04
C ASN A 309 -23.66 -10.05 -8.22
N THR A 310 -22.53 -9.44 -8.58
CA THR A 310 -21.93 -8.31 -7.84
C THR A 310 -22.88 -7.12 -7.73
N LEU A 311 -23.63 -6.79 -8.79
CA LEU A 311 -24.63 -5.71 -8.77
C LEU A 311 -25.74 -5.98 -7.74
N GLN A 312 -26.23 -7.22 -7.70
CA GLN A 312 -27.26 -7.63 -6.75
C GLN A 312 -26.76 -7.62 -5.29
N VAL A 313 -25.48 -7.90 -5.06
CA VAL A 313 -24.84 -7.80 -3.74
C VAL A 313 -24.75 -6.32 -3.31
N ALA A 314 -24.34 -5.41 -4.21
CA ALA A 314 -24.32 -3.97 -3.95
C ALA A 314 -25.70 -3.40 -3.57
N ILE A 315 -26.75 -3.84 -4.28
CA ILE A 315 -28.14 -3.46 -3.98
C ILE A 315 -28.55 -3.94 -2.59
N ASP A 316 -28.25 -5.19 -2.23
CA ASP A 316 -28.59 -5.76 -0.91
C ASP A 316 -27.95 -4.99 0.24
N LYS A 317 -26.72 -4.56 0.02
CA LYS A 317 -25.88 -3.88 1.02
C LYS A 317 -26.08 -2.37 1.06
N HIS A 318 -27.01 -1.82 0.27
CA HIS A 318 -27.31 -0.39 0.20
C HIS A 318 -26.16 0.51 -0.28
N SER A 319 -25.18 -0.05 -0.99
CA SER A 319 -24.09 0.72 -1.62
C SER A 319 -24.54 1.31 -2.97
N GLU A 320 -25.31 2.39 -2.90
CA GLU A 320 -25.91 3.05 -4.08
C GLU A 320 -24.84 3.61 -5.03
N ALA A 321 -23.70 4.10 -4.51
CA ALA A 321 -22.60 4.63 -5.31
C ALA A 321 -21.94 3.55 -6.18
N VAL A 322 -21.56 2.42 -5.57
CA VAL A 322 -20.96 1.27 -6.28
C VAL A 322 -21.92 0.68 -7.31
N ALA A 323 -23.20 0.50 -6.93
CA ALA A 323 -24.21 -0.02 -7.86
C ALA A 323 -24.41 0.92 -9.07
N THR A 324 -24.40 2.23 -8.84
CA THR A 324 -24.49 3.23 -9.92
C THR A 324 -23.25 3.18 -10.83
N ALA A 325 -22.05 3.06 -10.25
CA ALA A 325 -20.81 2.92 -11.00
C ALA A 325 -20.80 1.66 -11.88
N ILE A 326 -21.31 0.53 -11.37
CA ILE A 326 -21.45 -0.71 -12.16
C ILE A 326 -22.39 -0.48 -13.35
N VAL A 327 -23.55 0.13 -13.12
CA VAL A 327 -24.57 0.36 -14.17
C VAL A 327 -24.08 1.33 -15.25
N GLN A 328 -23.28 2.33 -14.87
CA GLN A 328 -22.68 3.31 -15.79
C GLN A 328 -21.42 2.79 -16.48
N SER A 329 -20.87 1.65 -16.05
CA SER A 329 -19.67 1.08 -16.64
C SER A 329 -19.93 0.54 -18.05
N LYS A 330 -18.89 0.53 -18.90
CA LYS A 330 -18.92 -0.05 -20.25
C LYS A 330 -19.20 -1.57 -20.26
N TYR A 331 -19.15 -2.22 -19.10
CA TYR A 331 -19.33 -3.66 -18.92
C TYR A 331 -20.74 -4.03 -18.42
N CYS A 332 -21.59 -3.04 -18.18
CA CYS A 332 -23.01 -3.27 -17.89
C CYS A 332 -23.69 -3.85 -19.13
N THR A 333 -24.14 -5.10 -19.05
CA THR A 333 -24.86 -5.77 -20.14
C THR A 333 -26.32 -5.96 -19.79
N GLU A 334 -27.16 -6.10 -20.82
CA GLU A 334 -28.57 -6.46 -20.64
C GLU A 334 -28.73 -7.81 -19.92
N ALA A 335 -27.82 -8.76 -20.19
CA ALA A 335 -27.76 -10.03 -19.47
C ALA A 335 -27.58 -9.82 -17.96
N LEU A 336 -26.58 -9.02 -17.55
CA LEU A 336 -26.30 -8.73 -16.13
C LEU A 336 -27.50 -8.12 -15.39
N LEU A 337 -28.25 -7.22 -16.04
CA LEU A 337 -29.44 -6.60 -15.45
C LEU A 337 -30.63 -7.56 -15.37
N SER A 338 -30.78 -8.44 -16.38
CA SER A 338 -31.88 -9.40 -16.50
C SER A 338 -31.72 -10.66 -15.62
N GLU A 339 -30.50 -10.92 -15.16
CA GLU A 339 -30.21 -12.06 -14.28
C GLU A 339 -31.08 -12.05 -13.03
N LYS A 340 -31.66 -13.22 -12.76
CA LYS A 340 -32.52 -13.45 -11.59
C LYS A 340 -31.73 -14.17 -10.50
N ASN A 341 -31.85 -13.68 -9.27
CA ASN A 341 -31.32 -14.36 -8.09
C ASN A 341 -32.17 -15.57 -7.67
N CYS A 342 -31.83 -16.21 -6.55
CA CYS A 342 -32.58 -17.33 -5.97
C CYS A 342 -34.06 -17.02 -5.65
N VAL A 343 -34.42 -15.75 -5.50
CA VAL A 343 -35.81 -15.29 -5.26
C VAL A 343 -36.55 -14.99 -6.58
N GLY A 344 -35.87 -15.13 -7.73
CA GLY A 344 -36.44 -14.86 -9.05
C GLY A 344 -36.53 -13.38 -9.40
N LYS A 345 -35.87 -12.49 -8.64
CA LYS A 345 -35.89 -11.04 -8.87
C LYS A 345 -34.66 -10.57 -9.64
N ASN A 346 -34.87 -9.67 -10.60
CA ASN A 346 -33.81 -8.98 -11.32
C ASN A 346 -33.28 -7.76 -10.54
N ALA A 347 -32.22 -7.12 -11.05
CA ALA A 347 -31.58 -5.99 -10.37
C ALA A 347 -32.55 -4.80 -10.16
N LEU A 348 -33.37 -4.47 -11.16
CA LEU A 348 -34.34 -3.37 -11.09
C LEU A 348 -35.43 -3.61 -10.03
N GLN A 349 -36.01 -4.81 -10.02
CA GLN A 349 -37.02 -5.23 -9.03
C GLN A 349 -36.47 -5.12 -7.61
N LYS A 350 -35.19 -5.46 -7.43
CA LYS A 350 -34.51 -5.40 -6.15
C LYS A 350 -34.23 -3.97 -5.70
N ALA A 351 -33.76 -3.11 -6.61
CA ALA A 351 -33.54 -1.68 -6.34
C ALA A 351 -34.84 -0.96 -5.96
N ILE A 352 -35.96 -1.28 -6.62
CA ILE A 352 -37.29 -0.77 -6.25
C ILE A 352 -37.69 -1.26 -4.85
N ALA A 353 -37.56 -2.57 -4.58
CA ALA A 353 -37.92 -3.14 -3.28
C ALA A 353 -37.08 -2.58 -2.11
N LYS A 354 -35.85 -2.14 -2.38
CA LYS A 354 -34.94 -1.54 -1.40
C LYS A 354 -35.03 -0.01 -1.33
N ASN A 355 -35.93 0.61 -2.10
CA ASN A 355 -36.14 2.05 -2.17
C ASN A 355 -34.84 2.84 -2.47
N GLN A 356 -34.14 2.49 -3.56
CA GLN A 356 -32.91 3.15 -4.02
C GLN A 356 -33.19 4.02 -5.27
N PRO A 357 -33.66 5.27 -5.09
CA PRO A 357 -34.18 6.07 -6.20
C PRO A 357 -33.11 6.50 -7.23
N LYS A 358 -31.86 6.78 -6.82
CA LYS A 358 -30.81 7.20 -7.77
C LYS A 358 -30.37 6.02 -8.61
N LEU A 359 -30.23 4.84 -8.00
CA LEU A 359 -29.90 3.62 -8.73
C LEU A 359 -30.98 3.24 -9.74
N VAL A 360 -32.27 3.35 -9.36
CA VAL A 360 -33.37 3.09 -10.29
C VAL A 360 -33.32 4.05 -11.48
N ALA A 361 -33.02 5.33 -11.25
CA ALA A 361 -32.82 6.29 -12.34
C ALA A 361 -31.66 5.89 -13.26
N ALA A 362 -30.51 5.51 -12.67
CA ALA A 362 -29.33 5.11 -13.42
C ALA A 362 -29.58 3.84 -14.26
N ILE A 363 -30.28 2.84 -13.70
CA ILE A 363 -30.67 1.64 -14.43
C ILE A 363 -31.53 2.03 -15.63
N LEU A 364 -32.61 2.79 -15.44
CA LEU A 364 -33.51 3.21 -16.53
C LEU A 364 -32.79 4.00 -17.64
N GLN A 365 -31.81 4.81 -17.28
CA GLN A 365 -31.03 5.63 -18.21
C GLN A 365 -29.91 4.85 -18.94
N SER A 366 -29.53 3.66 -18.46
CA SER A 366 -28.45 2.85 -19.06
C SER A 366 -28.73 2.34 -20.49
N GLY A 367 -29.96 2.48 -20.99
CA GLY A 367 -30.36 1.98 -22.32
C GLY A 367 -30.52 0.45 -22.43
N HIS A 368 -30.01 -0.32 -21.46
CA HIS A 368 -30.06 -1.78 -21.39
C HIS A 368 -31.29 -2.34 -20.66
N CYS A 369 -32.34 -1.53 -20.49
CA CYS A 369 -33.53 -1.88 -19.71
C CYS A 369 -34.65 -2.61 -20.47
N LYS A 370 -34.55 -2.75 -21.79
CA LYS A 370 -35.69 -3.18 -22.63
C LYS A 370 -36.18 -4.60 -22.33
N SER A 371 -35.30 -5.52 -21.93
CA SER A 371 -35.66 -6.87 -21.50
C SER A 371 -36.18 -6.98 -20.06
N LEU A 372 -36.12 -5.92 -19.25
CA LEU A 372 -36.52 -5.98 -17.85
C LEU A 372 -38.04 -5.98 -17.73
N THR A 373 -38.55 -6.90 -16.90
CA THR A 373 -39.98 -7.05 -16.61
C THR A 373 -40.29 -6.59 -15.18
N LEU A 374 -41.43 -5.93 -14.98
CA LEU A 374 -41.94 -5.52 -13.67
C LEU A 374 -43.39 -5.96 -13.46
N ASN A 375 -43.69 -6.51 -12.30
CA ASN A 375 -45.05 -6.90 -11.93
C ASN A 375 -45.88 -5.69 -11.48
N HIS A 376 -47.22 -5.78 -11.54
CA HIS A 376 -48.12 -4.66 -11.20
C HIS A 376 -47.86 -4.05 -9.81
N ARG A 377 -47.58 -4.88 -8.79
CA ARG A 377 -47.27 -4.41 -7.43
C ARG A 377 -45.96 -3.61 -7.38
N GLU A 378 -44.97 -4.00 -8.17
CA GLU A 378 -43.69 -3.31 -8.26
C GLU A 378 -43.84 -1.98 -8.99
N LYS A 379 -44.70 -1.93 -10.02
CA LYS A 379 -45.09 -0.69 -10.71
C LYS A 379 -45.80 0.29 -9.77
N GLU A 380 -46.74 -0.20 -8.97
CA GLU A 380 -47.48 0.60 -7.99
C GLU A 380 -46.56 1.13 -6.88
N TYR A 381 -45.65 0.29 -6.39
CA TYR A 381 -44.66 0.69 -5.39
C TYR A 381 -43.68 1.73 -5.93
N PHE A 382 -43.19 1.56 -7.17
CA PHE A 382 -42.35 2.53 -7.83
C PHE A 382 -43.04 3.90 -7.92
N ILE A 383 -44.28 3.94 -8.41
CA ILE A 383 -45.04 5.20 -8.56
C ILE A 383 -45.30 5.87 -7.20
N SER A 384 -45.62 5.08 -6.18
CA SER A 384 -46.07 5.60 -4.88
C SER A 384 -44.92 5.99 -3.95
N PHE A 385 -43.78 5.29 -4.01
CA PHE A 385 -42.72 5.43 -3.01
C PHE A 385 -41.35 5.81 -3.59
N VAL A 386 -40.99 5.32 -4.77
CA VAL A 386 -39.66 5.58 -5.37
C VAL A 386 -39.68 6.86 -6.20
N LEU A 387 -40.66 6.99 -7.11
CA LEU A 387 -40.84 8.13 -8.00
C LEU A 387 -40.93 9.48 -7.26
N PRO A 388 -41.59 9.60 -6.08
CA PRO A 388 -41.58 10.84 -5.31
C PRO A 388 -40.21 11.21 -4.74
N ASN A 389 -39.37 10.23 -4.43
CA ASN A 389 -38.03 10.47 -3.88
C ASN A 389 -37.00 10.83 -4.96
N LEU A 390 -37.29 10.57 -6.24
CA LEU A 390 -36.51 11.10 -7.37
C LEU A 390 -36.68 12.63 -7.56
N LEU A 391 -37.64 13.28 -6.87
CA LEU A 391 -38.17 14.62 -7.19
C LEU A 391 -37.33 15.83 -6.77
N ARG A 392 -36.05 15.87 -7.13
CA ARG A 392 -35.32 17.17 -7.15
C ARG A 392 -34.65 17.50 -8.50
N GLY A 393 -34.96 16.78 -9.58
CA GLY A 393 -34.32 16.98 -10.90
C GLY A 393 -35.27 17.04 -12.11
N LYS A 394 -34.80 17.66 -13.20
CA LYS A 394 -35.51 17.99 -14.45
C LYS A 394 -36.00 16.79 -15.31
N ASN A 395 -35.73 15.53 -14.93
CA ASN A 395 -35.92 14.36 -15.82
C ASN A 395 -37.12 13.46 -15.46
N ARG A 396 -38.13 13.97 -14.73
CA ARG A 396 -39.27 13.17 -14.25
C ARG A 396 -40.10 12.56 -15.39
N ALA A 397 -40.36 13.33 -16.45
CA ALA A 397 -41.19 12.89 -17.57
C ALA A 397 -40.49 11.80 -18.40
N GLU A 398 -39.19 11.96 -18.63
CA GLU A 398 -38.34 11.02 -19.38
C GLU A 398 -38.23 9.67 -18.66
N LEU A 399 -38.01 9.68 -17.33
CA LEU A 399 -37.96 8.44 -16.54
C LEU A 399 -39.31 7.72 -16.49
N LEU A 400 -40.43 8.46 -16.49
CA LEU A 400 -41.77 7.89 -16.60
C LEU A 400 -42.02 7.26 -17.97
N GLU A 401 -41.50 7.84 -19.05
CA GLU A 401 -41.58 7.23 -20.39
C GLU A 401 -40.72 5.97 -20.49
N LEU A 402 -39.46 6.03 -20.03
CA LEU A 402 -38.58 4.87 -19.97
C LEU A 402 -39.19 3.75 -19.14
N PHE A 403 -39.81 4.08 -18.00
CA PHE A 403 -40.52 3.11 -17.17
C PHE A 403 -41.73 2.48 -17.87
N LYS A 404 -42.50 3.27 -18.63
CA LYS A 404 -43.63 2.76 -19.44
C LYS A 404 -43.17 1.85 -20.58
N SER A 405 -41.95 2.04 -21.07
CA SER A 405 -41.37 1.21 -22.14
C SER A 405 -40.93 -0.20 -21.68
N LEU A 406 -40.92 -0.46 -20.37
CA LEU A 406 -40.60 -1.78 -19.81
C LEU A 406 -41.69 -2.82 -20.12
N ARG A 407 -41.26 -4.04 -20.46
CA ARG A 407 -42.16 -5.12 -20.88
C ARG A 407 -43.07 -5.57 -19.72
N ASP A 408 -44.35 -5.77 -20.00
CA ASP A 408 -45.28 -6.40 -19.06
C ASP A 408 -44.94 -7.90 -18.92
N PRO A 409 -45.03 -8.49 -17.72
CA PRO A 409 -44.79 -9.91 -17.52
C PRO A 409 -45.83 -10.72 -18.31
N GLU A 410 -45.38 -11.54 -19.27
CA GLU A 410 -46.27 -12.46 -19.99
C GLU A 410 -46.73 -13.58 -19.04
N GLY A 411 -48.03 -13.59 -18.71
CA GLY A 411 -48.69 -14.59 -17.85
C GLY A 411 -50.18 -14.27 -17.65
N PRO A 412 -51.02 -15.26 -17.26
CA PRO A 412 -52.45 -15.39 -17.61
C PRO A 412 -53.42 -14.41 -16.93
N TYR A 413 -52.93 -13.29 -16.42
CA TYR A 413 -53.73 -12.25 -15.77
C TYR A 413 -54.16 -11.12 -16.71
N SER A 414 -53.92 -11.26 -18.03
CA SER A 414 -54.25 -10.25 -19.05
C SER A 414 -55.75 -9.99 -19.21
N CYS A 415 -56.62 -10.88 -18.69
CA CYS A 415 -58.07 -10.74 -18.84
C CYS A 415 -58.74 -9.85 -17.77
N ILE A 416 -58.14 -9.64 -16.59
CA ILE A 416 -58.78 -8.83 -15.52
C ILE A 416 -58.52 -7.32 -15.73
N HIS A 417 -57.55 -6.95 -16.57
CA HIS A 417 -57.05 -5.58 -16.65
C HIS A 417 -57.81 -4.63 -17.58
N LYS A 418 -58.78 -5.09 -18.39
CA LYS A 418 -59.62 -4.16 -19.18
C LYS A 418 -60.54 -3.28 -18.32
N GLN A 419 -60.80 -3.62 -17.05
CA GLN A 419 -61.64 -2.82 -16.15
C GLN A 419 -60.89 -1.78 -15.30
N ARG A 420 -59.55 -1.88 -15.14
CA ARG A 420 -58.77 -0.93 -14.32
C ARG A 420 -58.19 0.27 -15.08
N HIS A 421 -58.37 0.33 -16.41
CA HIS A 421 -58.02 1.53 -17.20
C HIS A 421 -58.75 2.80 -16.72
N ALA A 422 -59.91 2.66 -16.08
CA ALA A 422 -60.66 3.78 -15.49
C ALA A 422 -59.92 4.49 -14.33
N THR A 423 -58.94 3.84 -13.69
CA THR A 423 -58.16 4.47 -12.61
C THR A 423 -57.01 5.34 -13.15
N PHE A 424 -56.56 5.09 -14.38
CA PHE A 424 -55.52 5.89 -15.05
C PHE A 424 -56.04 7.26 -15.49
N ASP A 425 -57.33 7.35 -15.87
CA ASP A 425 -57.96 8.63 -16.24
C ASP A 425 -58.23 9.55 -15.03
N ARG A 426 -58.36 9.00 -13.82
CA ARG A 426 -58.42 9.83 -12.59
C ARG A 426 -57.10 10.53 -12.27
N PHE A 427 -55.96 10.01 -12.71
CA PHE A 427 -54.66 10.64 -12.52
C PHE A 427 -54.41 11.86 -13.43
N ARG A 428 -55.12 11.97 -14.58
CA ARG A 428 -55.09 13.19 -15.42
C ARG A 428 -55.69 14.41 -14.72
N LEU A 429 -56.61 14.20 -13.77
CA LEU A 429 -57.25 15.28 -13.01
C LEU A 429 -56.36 15.82 -11.88
N PHE A 430 -55.51 14.98 -11.29
CA PHE A 430 -54.63 15.42 -10.19
C PHE A 430 -53.48 16.34 -10.68
N PHE A 431 -52.98 16.14 -11.90
CA PHE A 431 -51.91 16.99 -12.47
C PHE A 431 -52.43 18.30 -13.09
N ARG A 432 -53.72 18.44 -13.38
CA ARG A 432 -54.30 19.71 -13.88
C ARG A 432 -54.51 20.76 -12.78
N TRP A 433 -54.40 20.39 -11.51
CA TRP A 433 -54.70 21.27 -10.38
C TRP A 433 -53.50 22.10 -9.88
N HIS A 434 -52.28 21.82 -10.33
CA HIS A 434 -51.07 22.54 -9.92
C HIS A 434 -50.59 23.65 -10.87
N HIS A 435 -51.42 24.05 -11.86
CA HIS A 435 -51.15 25.19 -12.75
C HIS A 435 -52.34 26.15 -12.80
N GLN A 436 -52.52 26.97 -11.75
CA GLN A 436 -53.11 28.31 -11.90
C GLN A 436 -52.37 29.30 -10.98
N PRO A 437 -52.01 30.50 -11.47
CA PRO A 437 -51.42 31.54 -10.64
C PRO A 437 -52.49 32.29 -9.84
N GLU A 438 -52.06 32.81 -8.70
CA GLU A 438 -52.80 33.58 -7.71
C GLU A 438 -53.74 34.64 -8.32
N GLN A 439 -55.04 34.54 -8.02
CA GLN A 439 -55.89 35.72 -7.87
C GLN A 439 -56.78 35.57 -6.64
N SER A 440 -56.53 36.50 -5.72
CA SER A 440 -57.31 36.84 -4.53
C SER A 440 -58.79 37.02 -4.80
N PHE A 441 -59.66 36.41 -3.99
CA PHE A 441 -60.89 37.06 -3.52
C PHE A 441 -61.31 36.49 -2.16
N TRP A 442 -61.30 37.36 -1.16
CA TRP A 442 -62.01 37.19 0.10
C TRP A 442 -63.52 37.16 -0.17
N HIS A 443 -64.26 36.18 0.34
CA HIS A 443 -65.37 36.38 1.30
C HIS A 443 -66.26 35.14 1.50
N THR A 444 -66.63 35.00 2.78
CA THR A 444 -67.86 34.47 3.38
C THR A 444 -68.15 32.96 3.37
N ALA A 445 -68.22 32.48 4.60
CA ALA A 445 -68.85 31.25 5.06
C ALA A 445 -70.31 31.10 4.61
N THR A 446 -70.73 29.87 4.40
CA THR A 446 -71.88 29.25 5.10
C THR A 446 -71.73 27.74 5.09
#